data_AF-A0A938BY11-F1
#
_entry.id   AF-A0A938BY11-F1
#
_cell.length_a   1.000
_cell.length_b   1.000
_cell.length_c   1.000
_cell.angle_alpha   90.00
_cell.angle_beta   90.00
_cell.angle_gamma   90.00
#
_symmetry.space_group_name_H-M   'P 1'
#
loop_
_entity.id
_entity.type
_entity.pdbx_description
1 polymer ?
#
loop_
_entity_poly.entity_id
_entity_poly.type
_entity_poly.pdbx_seq_one_letter_code
_entity_poly.pdbx_strand_id
1 'polypeptide(L)'
;MHTPSKQSRQVYRLSDFDFDLPEALIAQFPAPQRTGSRLMHVSGRGIAHRQFDDLPELLAAGDVLVLNDTRVMRARLLGAKPTGGSVEALVERVLSTDEALVLLRASKTPRAGSSIEFAGGARATVIGREGDFFRLKFAGAAALPEYLERHGHLPLPPYISRAGDETDAERYQTVYARHTGAVAAPTAGLHFDHALLSRLQARGVVLAWVTLHV
;
A
#
# COMPACT_ATOMS: atom_id res chain seq x y z
N MET A 1 -7.52 -53.46 5.40
CA MET A 1 -8.41 -52.30 5.57
C MET A 1 -7.62 -51.24 6.34
N HIS A 2 -7.17 -50.18 5.66
CA HIS A 2 -6.36 -49.13 6.26
C HIS A 2 -7.29 -47.98 6.64
N THR A 3 -7.57 -47.81 7.92
CA THR A 3 -8.40 -46.71 8.42
C THR A 3 -7.57 -45.44 8.38
N PRO A 4 -7.95 -44.40 7.62
CA PRO A 4 -7.18 -43.16 7.60
C PRO A 4 -7.22 -42.51 8.99
N SER A 5 -6.03 -42.26 9.53
CA SER A 5 -5.81 -41.47 10.74
C SER A 5 -6.50 -40.11 10.61
N LYS A 6 -7.44 -39.81 11.52
CA LYS A 6 -8.03 -38.48 11.66
C LYS A 6 -6.93 -37.52 12.12
N GLN A 7 -6.31 -36.80 11.20
CA GLN A 7 -5.45 -35.68 11.55
C GLN A 7 -6.28 -34.67 12.36
N SER A 8 -5.93 -34.49 13.63
CA SER A 8 -6.49 -33.45 14.48
C SER A 8 -6.17 -32.09 13.86
N ARG A 9 -7.19 -31.32 13.51
CA ARG A 9 -7.04 -29.96 12.97
C ARG A 9 -6.38 -29.09 14.06
N GLN A 10 -5.12 -28.72 13.84
CA GLN A 10 -4.38 -27.86 14.75
C GLN A 10 -5.10 -26.50 14.84
N VAL A 11 -5.41 -26.08 16.06
CA VAL A 11 -6.04 -24.79 16.33
C VAL A 11 -4.93 -23.81 16.66
N TYR A 12 -4.67 -22.86 15.76
CA TYR A 12 -3.72 -21.78 15.99
C TYR A 12 -4.36 -20.64 16.79
N ARG A 13 -3.58 -20.04 17.67
CA ARG A 13 -3.90 -18.83 18.42
C ARG A 13 -3.09 -17.66 17.86
N LEU A 14 -3.55 -16.43 18.07
CA LEU A 14 -2.81 -15.24 17.64
C LEU A 14 -1.38 -15.21 18.22
N SER A 15 -1.22 -15.65 19.47
CA SER A 15 0.08 -15.75 20.16
C SER A 15 1.07 -16.70 19.49
N ASP A 16 0.61 -17.65 18.66
CA ASP A 16 1.50 -18.58 17.96
C ASP A 16 2.26 -17.89 16.81
N PHE A 17 1.89 -16.65 16.48
CA PHE A 17 2.53 -15.81 15.47
C PHE A 17 3.23 -14.58 16.08
N ASP A 18 3.34 -14.54 17.41
CA ASP A 18 4.03 -13.48 18.13
C ASP A 18 5.55 -13.73 18.14
N PHE A 19 6.33 -12.66 18.01
CA PHE A 19 7.79 -12.72 18.07
C PHE A 19 8.36 -11.37 18.53
N ASP A 20 9.54 -11.41 19.12
CA ASP A 20 10.24 -10.19 19.52
C ASP A 20 10.74 -9.43 18.28
N LEU A 21 10.18 -8.25 18.04
CA LEU A 21 10.57 -7.34 16.97
C LEU A 21 11.03 -6.01 17.57
N PRO A 22 12.35 -5.84 17.82
CA PRO A 22 12.89 -4.57 18.24
C PRO A 22 12.53 -3.46 17.26
N GLU A 23 12.01 -2.33 17.77
CA GLU A 23 11.56 -1.19 16.95
C GLU A 23 12.66 -0.67 16.02
N ALA A 24 13.92 -0.72 16.46
CA ALA A 24 15.08 -0.34 15.66
C ALA A 24 15.29 -1.18 14.39
N LEU A 25 14.66 -2.35 14.27
CA LEU A 25 14.69 -3.20 13.07
C LEU A 25 13.55 -2.89 12.09
N ILE A 26 12.61 -2.00 12.45
CA ILE A 26 11.54 -1.53 11.56
C ILE A 26 12.07 -0.35 10.73
N ALA A 27 12.33 -0.60 9.45
CA ALA A 27 12.87 0.41 8.55
C ALA A 27 11.91 1.60 8.37
N GLN A 28 12.40 2.80 8.71
CA GLN A 28 11.69 4.08 8.53
C GLN A 28 11.89 4.69 7.13
N PHE A 29 12.92 4.21 6.42
CA PHE A 29 13.25 4.60 5.06
C PHE A 29 13.61 3.34 4.26
N PRO A 30 13.30 3.30 2.96
CA PRO A 30 13.77 2.22 2.10
C PRO A 30 15.30 2.27 1.99
N ALA A 31 15.91 1.15 1.57
CA ALA A 31 17.34 1.11 1.24
C ALA A 31 17.69 2.17 0.17
N PRO A 32 18.89 2.76 0.16
CA PRO A 32 19.26 3.79 -0.82
C PRO A 32 19.09 3.31 -2.27
N GLN A 33 19.50 2.07 -2.56
CA GLN A 33 19.24 1.37 -3.82
C GLN A 33 18.10 0.37 -3.64
N ARG A 34 17.20 0.25 -4.64
CA ARG A 34 16.05 -0.67 -4.57
C ARG A 34 16.46 -2.12 -4.32
N THR A 35 17.47 -2.58 -5.04
CA THR A 35 18.01 -3.95 -4.94
C THR A 35 18.99 -4.14 -3.78
N GLY A 36 19.32 -3.07 -3.04
CA GLY A 36 20.30 -3.08 -1.95
C GLY A 36 19.79 -3.68 -0.63
N SER A 37 18.55 -4.17 -0.60
CA SER A 37 17.99 -4.85 0.57
C SER A 37 18.51 -6.28 0.70
N ARG A 38 18.56 -6.77 1.94
CA ARG A 38 18.82 -8.19 2.24
C ARG A 38 17.65 -9.07 1.77
N LEU A 39 17.96 -10.32 1.41
CA LEU A 39 17.00 -11.36 1.07
C LEU A 39 17.22 -12.58 1.97
N MET A 40 16.20 -13.02 2.68
CA MET A 40 16.22 -14.29 3.41
C MET A 40 15.59 -15.38 2.53
N HIS A 41 16.40 -16.30 2.03
CA HIS A 41 15.92 -17.44 1.24
C HIS A 41 15.67 -18.63 2.17
N VAL A 42 14.40 -18.92 2.42
CA VAL A 42 13.96 -20.09 3.20
C VAL A 42 13.57 -21.21 2.25
N SER A 43 14.19 -22.38 2.39
CA SER A 43 13.95 -23.55 1.55
C SER A 43 13.85 -24.82 2.40
N GLY A 44 13.44 -25.94 1.79
CA GLY A 44 13.48 -27.25 2.46
C GLY A 44 14.87 -27.71 2.92
N ARG A 45 15.94 -27.04 2.46
CA ARG A 45 17.33 -27.31 2.87
C ARG A 45 17.82 -26.41 4.02
N GLY A 46 16.98 -25.47 4.47
CA GLY A 46 17.33 -24.50 5.51
C GLY A 46 17.24 -23.05 5.03
N ILE A 47 17.86 -22.16 5.80
CA ILE A 47 17.81 -20.71 5.63
C ILE A 47 19.16 -20.24 5.07
N ALA A 48 19.12 -19.41 4.03
CA ALA A 48 20.28 -18.71 3.48
C ALA A 48 20.05 -17.20 3.49
N HIS A 49 21.11 -16.44 3.80
CA HIS A 49 21.12 -14.99 3.72
C HIS A 49 21.78 -14.53 2.41
N ARG A 50 21.09 -13.68 1.66
CA ARG A 50 21.47 -13.19 0.34
C ARG A 50 21.22 -11.69 0.23
N GLN A 51 21.60 -11.10 -0.89
CA GLN A 51 21.11 -9.80 -1.31
C GLN A 51 19.91 -9.96 -2.24
N PHE A 52 19.03 -8.97 -2.29
CA PHE A 52 17.89 -9.01 -3.21
C PHE A 52 18.33 -9.06 -4.67
N ASP A 53 19.49 -8.48 -4.98
CA ASP A 53 20.10 -8.54 -6.29
C ASP A 53 20.48 -9.97 -6.75
N ASP A 54 20.57 -10.92 -5.82
CA ASP A 54 20.84 -12.35 -6.08
C ASP A 54 19.58 -13.13 -6.52
N LEU A 55 18.39 -12.50 -6.50
CA LEU A 55 17.12 -13.14 -6.85
C LEU A 55 17.15 -13.89 -8.20
N PRO A 56 17.79 -13.39 -9.28
CA PRO A 56 17.84 -14.10 -10.56
C PRO A 56 18.58 -15.44 -10.50
N GLU A 57 19.43 -15.67 -9.49
CA GLU A 57 20.10 -16.95 -9.28
C GLU A 57 19.19 -18.02 -8.67
N LEU A 58 18.07 -17.60 -8.08
CA LEU A 58 17.11 -18.48 -7.41
C LEU A 58 15.99 -18.97 -8.32
N LEU A 59 15.91 -18.41 -9.54
CA LEU A 59 14.84 -18.70 -10.50
C LEU A 59 15.41 -19.40 -11.74
N ALA A 60 14.61 -20.31 -12.30
CA ALA A 60 14.91 -21.05 -13.51
C ALA A 60 14.22 -20.44 -14.74
N ALA A 61 14.73 -20.76 -15.92
CA ALA A 61 14.06 -20.44 -17.17
C ALA A 61 12.68 -21.12 -17.21
N GLY A 62 11.63 -20.37 -17.55
CA GLY A 62 10.24 -20.83 -17.53
C GLY A 62 9.48 -20.53 -16.24
N ASP A 63 10.15 -20.11 -15.15
CA ASP A 63 9.46 -19.63 -13.95
C ASP A 63 8.64 -18.38 -14.25
N VAL A 64 7.51 -18.22 -13.56
CA VAL A 64 6.61 -17.07 -13.71
C VAL A 64 6.69 -16.18 -12.47
N LEU A 65 7.15 -14.95 -12.65
CA LEU A 65 7.10 -13.91 -11.62
C LEU A 65 5.85 -13.04 -11.85
N VAL A 66 4.86 -13.19 -10.97
CA VAL A 66 3.61 -12.42 -10.99
C VAL A 66 3.79 -11.15 -10.17
N LEU A 67 3.66 -9.99 -10.83
CA LEU A 67 3.90 -8.67 -10.26
C LEU A 67 2.60 -7.87 -10.22
N ASN A 68 2.36 -7.18 -9.10
CA ASN A 68 1.23 -6.27 -8.97
C ASN A 68 1.59 -4.90 -9.56
N ASP A 69 0.98 -4.53 -10.69
CA ASP A 69 1.27 -3.30 -11.43
C ASP A 69 0.38 -2.10 -11.04
N THR A 70 -0.29 -2.18 -9.89
CA THR A 70 -1.09 -1.07 -9.39
C THR A 70 -0.21 0.13 -9.02
N ARG A 71 -0.66 1.31 -9.46
CA ARG A 71 -0.12 2.62 -9.11
C ARG A 71 -0.86 3.17 -7.89
N VAL A 72 -0.06 3.59 -6.90
CA VAL A 72 -0.56 4.17 -5.66
C VAL A 72 -1.12 5.55 -5.93
N MET A 73 -2.34 5.79 -5.47
CA MET A 73 -2.96 7.11 -5.53
C MET A 73 -2.55 7.97 -4.33
N ARG A 74 -2.55 9.29 -4.52
CA ARG A 74 -2.38 10.28 -3.46
C ARG A 74 -3.67 10.38 -2.61
N ALA A 75 -3.97 9.30 -1.90
CA ALA A 75 -5.25 9.10 -1.19
C ALA A 75 -5.32 9.78 0.19
N ARG A 76 -4.21 10.27 0.75
CA ARG A 76 -4.21 10.90 2.07
C ARG A 76 -4.47 12.39 1.96
N LEU A 77 -5.56 12.85 2.59
CA LEU A 77 -5.95 14.25 2.66
C LEU A 77 -5.90 14.76 4.10
N LEU A 78 -5.35 15.96 4.25
CA LEU A 78 -5.34 16.69 5.51
C LEU A 78 -6.39 17.79 5.45
N GLY A 79 -7.26 17.84 6.45
CA GLY A 79 -8.35 18.79 6.52
C GLY A 79 -8.67 19.23 7.94
N ALA A 80 -9.67 20.11 8.04
CA ALA A 80 -10.18 20.63 9.29
C ALA A 80 -11.71 20.74 9.22
N LYS A 81 -12.35 20.60 10.38
CA LYS A 81 -13.75 20.97 10.55
C LYS A 81 -13.85 22.50 10.56
N PRO A 82 -15.02 23.07 10.21
CA PRO A 82 -15.29 24.50 10.41
C PRO A 82 -15.05 24.98 11.85
N THR A 83 -15.16 24.07 12.83
CA THR A 83 -14.88 24.36 14.24
C THR A 83 -13.39 24.35 14.61
N GLY A 84 -12.48 24.19 13.64
CA GLY A 84 -11.02 24.16 13.83
C GLY A 84 -10.43 22.79 14.18
N GLY A 85 -11.23 21.73 14.34
CA GLY A 85 -10.72 20.40 14.69
C GLY A 85 -10.10 19.67 13.49
N SER A 86 -8.86 19.18 13.61
CA SER A 86 -8.15 18.48 12.54
C SER A 86 -8.83 17.16 12.14
N VAL A 87 -8.77 16.84 10.85
CA VAL A 87 -9.28 15.62 10.24
C VAL A 87 -8.25 15.11 9.24
N GLU A 88 -7.90 13.83 9.34
CA GLU A 88 -7.20 13.13 8.28
C GLU A 88 -8.17 12.19 7.58
N ALA A 89 -8.22 12.26 6.26
CA ALA A 89 -9.05 11.40 5.41
C ALA A 89 -8.15 10.54 4.53
N LEU A 90 -8.29 9.22 4.63
CA LEU A 90 -7.64 8.28 3.74
C LEU A 90 -8.70 7.79 2.75
N VAL A 91 -8.62 8.22 1.50
CA VAL A 91 -9.50 7.72 0.43
C VAL A 91 -9.23 6.24 0.26
N GLU A 92 -10.28 5.42 0.36
CA GLU A 92 -10.28 4.00 0.02
C GLU A 92 -10.60 3.83 -1.46
N ARG A 93 -11.73 4.39 -1.91
CA ARG A 93 -12.18 4.26 -3.29
C ARG A 93 -12.88 5.50 -3.77
N VAL A 94 -12.56 5.92 -4.98
CA VAL A 94 -13.30 6.95 -5.73
C VAL A 94 -14.53 6.30 -6.35
N LEU A 95 -15.72 6.80 -6.02
CA LEU A 95 -17.00 6.28 -6.50
C LEU A 95 -17.50 7.03 -7.75
N SER A 96 -17.19 8.33 -7.85
CA SER A 96 -17.58 9.21 -8.96
C SER A 96 -16.59 10.38 -9.10
N THR A 97 -16.89 11.33 -9.97
CA THR A 97 -16.12 12.57 -10.13
C THR A 97 -16.08 13.44 -8.87
N ASP A 98 -16.97 13.22 -7.91
CA ASP A 98 -17.15 14.05 -6.72
C ASP A 98 -17.39 13.25 -5.44
N GLU A 99 -17.39 11.91 -5.47
CA GLU A 99 -17.63 11.09 -4.29
C GLU A 99 -16.56 10.03 -4.07
N ALA A 100 -16.27 9.76 -2.80
CA ALA A 100 -15.37 8.69 -2.38
C ALA A 100 -15.76 8.07 -1.04
N LEU A 101 -15.37 6.82 -0.86
CA LEU A 101 -15.29 6.17 0.44
C LEU A 101 -13.94 6.50 1.07
N VAL A 102 -13.97 6.90 2.34
CA VAL A 102 -12.78 7.32 3.06
C VAL A 102 -12.78 6.80 4.50
N LEU A 103 -11.61 6.46 5.01
CA LEU A 103 -11.40 6.27 6.44
C LEU A 103 -11.07 7.63 7.06
N LEU A 104 -11.86 8.08 8.04
CA LEU A 104 -11.63 9.34 8.75
C LEU A 104 -10.96 9.10 10.09
N ARG A 105 -9.84 9.80 10.33
CA ARG A 105 -9.24 9.96 11.66
C ARG A 105 -9.50 11.38 12.15
N ALA A 106 -10.29 11.50 13.21
CA ALA A 106 -10.58 12.77 13.87
C ALA A 106 -10.87 12.52 15.35
N SER A 107 -10.55 13.48 16.22
CA SER A 107 -10.79 13.35 17.68
C SER A 107 -12.26 13.14 18.04
N LYS A 108 -13.18 13.61 17.19
CA LYS A 108 -14.61 13.31 17.26
C LYS A 108 -15.11 12.90 15.89
N THR A 109 -15.83 11.80 15.83
CA THR A 109 -16.47 11.29 14.61
C THR A 109 -17.38 12.36 13.99
N PRO A 110 -17.18 12.74 12.71
CA PRO A 110 -18.08 13.66 12.01
C PRO A 110 -19.49 13.06 11.86
N ARG A 111 -20.52 13.91 11.96
CA ARG A 111 -21.92 13.51 11.74
C ARG A 111 -22.28 13.61 10.26
N ALA A 112 -23.29 12.87 9.83
CA ALA A 112 -23.88 13.08 8.51
C ALA A 112 -24.31 14.55 8.33
N GLY A 113 -24.10 15.11 7.14
CA GLY A 113 -24.33 16.52 6.82
C GLY A 113 -23.22 17.48 7.29
N SER A 114 -22.26 17.02 8.09
CA SER A 114 -21.14 17.88 8.49
C SER A 114 -20.16 18.11 7.33
N SER A 115 -19.56 19.29 7.33
CA SER A 115 -18.58 19.73 6.34
C SER A 115 -17.15 19.56 6.87
N ILE A 116 -16.23 19.22 5.97
CA ILE A 116 -14.79 19.15 6.19
C ILE A 116 -14.13 20.01 5.11
N GLU A 117 -13.19 20.86 5.49
CA GLU A 117 -12.41 21.68 4.58
C GLU A 117 -11.02 21.07 4.40
N PHE A 118 -10.58 20.96 3.16
CA PHE A 118 -9.29 20.39 2.79
C PHE A 118 -8.41 21.44 2.09
N ALA A 119 -7.13 21.11 1.91
CA ALA A 119 -6.19 21.95 1.17
C ALA A 119 -6.72 22.28 -0.25
N GLY A 120 -6.34 23.44 -0.78
CA GLY A 120 -6.82 23.91 -2.10
C GLY A 120 -8.26 24.43 -2.10
N GLY A 121 -8.87 24.64 -0.93
CA GLY A 121 -10.23 25.18 -0.81
C GLY A 121 -11.35 24.19 -1.11
N ALA A 122 -11.03 22.90 -1.29
CA ALA A 122 -12.03 21.87 -1.47
C ALA A 122 -12.82 21.65 -0.17
N ARG A 123 -14.14 21.51 -0.32
CA ARG A 123 -15.05 21.23 0.80
C ARG A 123 -15.72 19.90 0.56
N ALA A 124 -15.74 19.01 1.54
CA ALA A 124 -16.50 17.78 1.45
C ALA A 124 -17.59 17.69 2.51
N THR A 125 -18.74 17.13 2.13
CA THR A 125 -19.85 16.83 3.04
C THR A 125 -19.91 15.33 3.31
N VAL A 126 -20.10 14.96 4.58
CA VAL A 126 -20.36 13.58 4.97
C VAL A 126 -21.78 13.20 4.57
N ILE A 127 -21.93 12.33 3.57
CA ILE A 127 -23.25 11.93 3.04
C ILE A 127 -23.70 10.55 3.52
N GLY A 128 -22.81 9.75 4.10
CA GLY A 128 -23.16 8.43 4.64
C GLY A 128 -21.97 7.66 5.20
N ARG A 129 -22.20 6.38 5.49
CA ARG A 129 -21.18 5.41 5.90
C ARG A 129 -21.43 4.04 5.28
N GLU A 130 -20.35 3.30 5.05
CA GLU A 130 -20.36 1.92 4.58
C GLU A 130 -19.37 1.13 5.47
N GLY A 131 -19.89 0.41 6.47
CA GLY A 131 -19.06 -0.19 7.51
C GLY A 131 -18.23 0.86 8.26
N ASP A 132 -16.91 0.68 8.25
CA ASP A 132 -15.98 1.60 8.89
C ASP A 132 -15.73 2.88 8.07
N PHE A 133 -16.05 2.87 6.77
CA PHE A 133 -15.79 3.97 5.85
C PHE A 133 -16.89 5.02 5.87
N PHE A 134 -16.52 6.27 5.63
CA PHE A 134 -17.41 7.40 5.40
C PHE A 134 -17.53 7.65 3.91
N ARG A 135 -18.75 7.94 3.46
CA ARG A 135 -18.97 8.44 2.11
C ARG A 135 -18.94 9.96 2.14
N LEU A 136 -17.99 10.55 1.42
CA LEU A 136 -17.84 11.99 1.28
C LEU A 136 -18.24 12.44 -0.12
N LYS A 137 -18.92 13.58 -0.19
CA LYS A 137 -19.18 14.30 -1.43
C LYS A 137 -18.37 15.59 -1.44
N PHE A 138 -17.45 15.72 -2.39
CA PHE A 138 -16.57 16.85 -2.58
C PHE A 138 -17.24 17.92 -3.46
N ALA A 139 -17.08 19.18 -3.07
CA ALA A 139 -17.49 20.36 -3.81
C ALA A 139 -16.25 21.16 -4.20
N GLY A 140 -16.16 21.53 -5.48
CA GLY A 140 -15.03 22.27 -6.05
C GLY A 140 -15.09 22.30 -7.59
N ALA A 141 -14.16 23.03 -8.21
CA ALA A 141 -14.12 23.21 -9.67
C ALA A 141 -13.47 22.03 -10.43
N ALA A 142 -12.67 21.20 -9.75
CA ALA A 142 -11.95 20.08 -10.35
C ALA A 142 -12.59 18.74 -9.98
N ALA A 143 -12.43 17.72 -10.85
CA ALA A 143 -12.84 16.37 -10.53
C ALA A 143 -11.98 15.78 -9.41
N LEU A 144 -12.56 14.92 -8.57
CA LEU A 144 -11.91 14.35 -7.40
C LEU A 144 -10.57 13.65 -7.71
N PRO A 145 -10.43 12.81 -8.76
CA PRO A 145 -9.13 12.22 -9.10
C PRO A 145 -8.03 13.28 -9.36
N GLU A 146 -8.39 14.35 -10.05
CA GLU A 146 -7.49 15.46 -10.39
C GLU A 146 -7.12 16.29 -9.14
N TYR A 147 -8.09 16.47 -8.24
CA TYR A 147 -7.87 17.08 -6.94
C TYR A 147 -6.89 16.27 -6.08
N LEU A 148 -7.06 14.95 -6.01
CA LEU A 148 -6.19 14.05 -5.24
C LEU A 148 -4.75 14.07 -5.75
N GLU A 149 -4.54 14.08 -7.07
CA GLU A 149 -3.19 14.18 -7.64
C GLU A 149 -2.47 15.48 -7.24
N ARG A 150 -3.20 16.59 -7.12
CA ARG A 150 -2.65 17.90 -6.76
C ARG A 150 -2.47 18.14 -5.27
N HIS A 151 -3.43 17.70 -4.47
CA HIS A 151 -3.54 18.09 -3.06
C HIS A 151 -3.42 16.90 -2.10
N GLY A 152 -3.43 15.68 -2.62
CA GLY A 152 -3.25 14.48 -1.84
C GLY A 152 -1.77 14.17 -1.55
N HIS A 153 -1.59 13.48 -0.44
CA HIS A 153 -0.32 12.91 -0.03
C HIS A 153 -0.33 11.40 -0.24
N LEU A 154 0.87 10.82 -0.35
CA LEU A 154 0.99 9.37 -0.28
C LEU A 154 0.61 8.88 1.12
N PRO A 155 -0.21 7.83 1.22
CA PRO A 155 -0.55 7.22 2.48
C PRO A 155 0.56 6.25 2.92
N LEU A 156 1.56 6.78 3.63
CA LEU A 156 2.58 5.92 4.23
C LEU A 156 1.98 5.00 5.31
N PRO A 157 2.48 3.77 5.46
CA PRO A 157 2.04 2.86 6.51
C PRO A 157 2.17 3.46 7.91
N PRO A 158 1.30 3.08 8.86
CA PRO A 158 1.23 3.71 10.18
C PRO A 158 2.49 3.52 11.03
N TYR A 159 3.34 2.53 10.72
CA TYR A 159 4.61 2.30 11.41
C TYR A 159 5.75 3.23 10.93
N ILE A 160 5.54 3.99 9.85
CA ILE A 160 6.45 5.05 9.42
C ILE A 160 6.03 6.33 10.13
N SER A 161 6.82 6.76 11.11
CA SER A 161 6.47 7.86 12.03
C SER A 161 6.81 9.26 11.50
N ARG A 162 7.52 9.34 10.38
CA ARG A 162 7.88 10.60 9.71
C ARG A 162 6.81 11.05 8.72
N ALA A 163 6.83 12.34 8.39
CA ALA A 163 6.09 12.84 7.24
C ALA A 163 6.67 12.27 5.94
N GLY A 164 5.79 12.02 4.96
CA GLY A 164 6.22 11.69 3.62
C GLY A 164 6.81 12.91 2.91
N ASP A 165 7.86 12.68 2.13
CA ASP A 165 8.53 13.69 1.32
C ASP A 165 8.37 13.41 -0.18
N GLU A 166 8.97 14.24 -1.03
CA GLU A 166 8.90 14.05 -2.48
C GLU A 166 9.60 12.78 -2.94
N THR A 167 10.63 12.31 -2.21
CA THR A 167 11.33 11.08 -2.55
C THR A 167 10.44 9.85 -2.32
N ASP A 168 9.52 9.91 -1.35
CA ASP A 168 8.50 8.86 -1.18
C ASP A 168 7.59 8.74 -2.40
N ALA A 169 7.28 9.85 -3.08
CA ALA A 169 6.44 9.82 -4.30
C ALA A 169 7.03 8.90 -5.38
N GLU A 170 8.36 8.88 -5.49
CA GLU A 170 9.08 8.01 -6.42
C GLU A 170 9.37 6.62 -5.83
N ARG A 171 9.81 6.59 -4.56
CA ARG A 171 10.33 5.37 -3.91
C ARG A 171 9.23 4.45 -3.40
N TYR A 172 8.07 5.00 -3.04
CA TYR A 172 6.88 4.28 -2.62
C TYR A 172 5.97 3.89 -3.79
N GLN A 173 6.60 3.66 -4.94
CA GLN A 173 5.99 3.22 -6.17
C GLN A 173 6.91 2.18 -6.82
N THR A 174 6.33 1.11 -7.40
CA THR A 174 7.12 0.15 -8.18
C THR A 174 7.48 0.75 -9.53
N VAL A 175 8.64 0.36 -10.06
CA VAL A 175 9.14 0.89 -11.34
C VAL A 175 8.29 0.47 -12.55
N TYR A 176 7.36 -0.46 -12.35
CA TYR A 176 6.49 -1.04 -13.38
C TYR A 176 5.00 -0.74 -13.17
N ALA A 177 4.66 0.15 -12.23
CA ALA A 177 3.28 0.51 -11.96
C ALA A 177 2.64 1.29 -13.12
N ARG A 178 1.43 0.88 -13.51
CA ARG A 178 0.73 1.36 -14.73
C ARG A 178 -0.67 1.87 -14.44
N HIS A 179 -1.42 1.12 -13.64
CA HIS A 179 -2.86 1.33 -13.48
C HIS A 179 -3.14 1.93 -12.12
N THR A 180 -3.66 3.16 -12.07
CA THR A 180 -4.08 3.76 -10.80
C THR A 180 -5.22 2.94 -10.21
N GLY A 181 -5.07 2.50 -8.97
CA GLY A 181 -6.06 1.61 -8.38
C GLY A 181 -5.91 1.26 -6.92
N ALA A 182 -4.80 1.61 -6.27
CA ALA A 182 -4.58 1.24 -4.87
C ALA A 182 -4.27 2.45 -4.02
N VAL A 183 -4.76 2.39 -2.78
CA VAL A 183 -4.33 3.24 -1.69
C VAL A 183 -2.99 2.78 -1.13
N ALA A 184 -2.69 1.48 -1.17
CA ALA A 184 -1.45 0.92 -0.65
C ALA A 184 -0.51 0.44 -1.76
N ALA A 185 0.79 0.65 -1.57
CA ALA A 185 1.81 0.13 -2.49
C ALA A 185 1.93 -1.40 -2.39
N PRO A 186 2.19 -2.11 -3.51
CA PRO A 186 2.70 -3.47 -3.45
C PRO A 186 4.16 -3.45 -2.94
N THR A 187 4.32 -3.45 -1.62
CA THR A 187 5.59 -3.10 -0.94
C THR A 187 6.76 -4.03 -1.28
N ALA A 188 6.52 -5.34 -1.44
CA ALA A 188 7.56 -6.28 -1.89
C ALA A 188 8.04 -5.96 -3.32
N GLY A 189 7.20 -5.32 -4.14
CA GLY A 189 7.57 -4.88 -5.48
C GLY A 189 8.56 -3.71 -5.50
N LEU A 190 8.71 -2.98 -4.39
CA LEU A 190 9.53 -1.77 -4.32
C LEU A 190 11.03 -2.06 -4.43
N HIS A 191 11.43 -3.31 -4.18
CA HIS A 191 12.82 -3.79 -4.25
C HIS A 191 13.33 -3.99 -5.68
N PHE A 192 12.43 -4.03 -6.68
CA PHE A 192 12.81 -4.20 -8.08
C PHE A 192 13.18 -2.87 -8.72
N ASP A 193 14.24 -2.89 -9.52
CA ASP A 193 14.53 -1.87 -10.52
C ASP A 193 14.42 -2.46 -11.94
N HIS A 194 14.54 -1.61 -12.96
CA HIS A 194 14.46 -2.03 -14.35
C HIS A 194 15.60 -2.97 -14.76
N ALA A 195 16.80 -2.81 -14.18
CA ALA A 195 17.95 -3.62 -14.52
C ALA A 195 17.78 -5.06 -14.04
N LEU A 196 17.29 -5.26 -12.81
CA LEU A 196 16.97 -6.56 -12.24
C LEU A 196 15.87 -7.26 -13.04
N LEU A 197 14.79 -6.56 -13.40
CA LEU A 197 13.71 -7.13 -14.23
C LEU A 197 14.22 -7.57 -15.60
N SER A 198 15.09 -6.78 -16.21
CA SER A 198 15.72 -7.13 -17.49
C SER A 198 16.60 -8.38 -17.37
N ARG A 199 17.39 -8.51 -16.28
CA ARG A 199 18.18 -9.72 -16.02
C ARG A 199 17.33 -10.96 -15.81
N LEU A 200 16.20 -10.83 -15.13
CA LEU A 200 15.25 -11.94 -14.95
C LEU A 200 14.71 -12.42 -16.30
N GLN A 201 14.24 -11.51 -17.14
CA GLN A 201 13.76 -11.85 -18.49
C GLN A 201 14.86 -12.46 -19.36
N ALA A 202 16.08 -11.92 -19.32
CA ALA A 202 17.23 -12.46 -20.07
C ALA A 202 17.59 -13.90 -19.66
N ARG A 203 17.28 -14.30 -18.43
CA ARG A 203 17.42 -15.69 -17.93
C ARG A 203 16.23 -16.60 -18.26
N GLY A 204 15.23 -16.08 -18.98
CA GLY A 204 14.04 -16.83 -19.38
C GLY A 204 12.92 -16.86 -18.33
N VAL A 205 12.96 -15.99 -17.32
CA VAL A 205 11.83 -15.81 -16.39
C VAL A 205 10.71 -15.04 -17.08
N VAL A 206 9.49 -15.53 -16.97
CA VAL A 206 8.29 -14.89 -17.52
C VAL A 206 7.77 -13.88 -16.51
N LEU A 207 7.58 -12.63 -16.93
CA LEU A 207 6.93 -11.62 -16.11
C LEU A 207 5.43 -11.57 -16.45
N ALA A 208 4.59 -11.80 -15.43
CA ALA A 208 3.14 -11.68 -15.53
C ALA A 208 2.64 -10.53 -14.63
N TRP A 209 1.53 -9.92 -15.00
CA TRP A 209 1.03 -8.70 -14.36
C TRP A 209 -0.40 -8.92 -13.86
N VAL A 210 -0.67 -8.41 -12.66
CA VAL A 210 -2.01 -8.32 -12.08
C VAL A 210 -2.24 -6.92 -11.57
N THR A 211 -3.45 -6.41 -11.71
CA THR A 211 -3.85 -5.13 -11.12
C THR A 211 -4.82 -5.40 -9.98
N LEU A 212 -4.48 -4.96 -8.78
CA LEU A 212 -5.36 -5.02 -7.63
C LEU A 212 -5.93 -3.64 -7.34
N HIS A 213 -7.26 -3.53 -7.32
CA HIS A 213 -7.95 -2.35 -6.84
C HIS A 213 -8.27 -2.52 -5.34
N VAL A 214 -7.73 -1.63 -4.49
CA VAL A 214 -7.87 -1.65 -3.02
C VAL A 214 -7.89 -0.25 -2.43
#